data_AF-A0A7X1CAN2-F1
#
_entry.id   AF-A0A7X1CAN2-F1
#
_cell.length_a   1.000
_cell.length_b   1.000
_cell.length_c   1.000
_cell.angle_alpha   90.00
_cell.angle_beta   90.00
_cell.angle_gamma   90.00
#
_symmetry.space_group_name_H-M   'P 1'
#
loop_
_entity.id
_entity.type
_entity.pdbx_description
1 polymer ?
#
loop_
_entity_poly.entity_id
_entity_poly.type
_entity_poly.pdbx_seq_one_letter_code
_entity_poly.pdbx_strand_id
1 'polypeptide(L)' 'MTQNQAIAKMSVIGLNISKSTYAKLETNLMNIRISKLVVLIIIFNTEFNDFFKDAIFV' A
#
# COMPACT_ATOMS: atom_id res chain seq x y z
N MET A 1 2.43 11.65 4.17
CA MET A 1 3.43 10.66 4.66
C MET A 1 4.41 10.37 3.53
N THR A 2 5.70 10.17 3.81
CA THR A 2 6.70 9.79 2.78
C THR A 2 6.72 8.27 2.56
N GLN A 3 7.26 7.80 1.43
CA GLN A 3 7.41 6.36 1.16
C GLN A 3 8.19 5.64 2.28
N ASN A 4 9.29 6.24 2.74
CA ASN A 4 10.11 5.66 3.81
C ASN A 4 9.31 5.53 5.12
N GLN A 5 8.46 6.51 5.44
CA GLN A 5 7.58 6.44 6.62
C GLN A 5 6.52 5.34 6.47
N ALA A 6 5.93 5.19 5.28
CA ALA A 6 4.96 4.12 5.01
C ALA A 6 5.60 2.74 5.18
N ILE A 7 6.77 2.52 4.57
CA ILE A 7 7.52 1.26 4.65
C ILE A 7 7.90 0.94 6.10
N ALA A 8 8.35 1.93 6.87
CA ALA A 8 8.67 1.75 8.28
C ALA A 8 7.44 1.28 9.08
N LYS A 9 6.27 1.89 8.85
CA LYS A 9 5.01 1.45 9.48
C LYS A 9 4.59 0.05 9.06
N MET A 10 4.75 -0.32 7.78
CA MET A 10 4.47 -1.68 7.32
C MET A 10 5.36 -2.72 8.01
N SER A 11 6.64 -2.38 8.22
CA SER A 11 7.60 -3.24 8.92
C SER A 11 7.21 -3.46 10.39
N VAL A 12 6.72 -2.42 11.08
CA VAL A 12 6.21 -2.54 12.46
C VAL A 12 5.03 -3.51 12.56
N ILE A 13 4.20 -3.59 11.53
CA ILE A 13 3.05 -4.53 11.45
C ILE A 13 3.50 -5.95 11.02
N GLY A 14 4.78 -6.16 10.77
CA GLY A 14 5.35 -7.46 10.36
C GLY A 14 5.37 -7.67 8.84
N LEU A 15 5.10 -6.64 8.04
CA LEU A 15 5.17 -6.71 6.58
C LEU A 15 6.40 -5.97 6.07
N ASN A 16 7.46 -6.72 5.78
CA ASN A 16 8.69 -6.18 5.23
C ASN A 16 8.62 -6.09 3.70
N ILE A 17 8.82 -4.89 3.16
CA ILE A 17 8.94 -4.64 1.73
C ILE A 17 10.12 -3.71 1.43
N SER A 18 10.73 -3.89 0.26
CA SER A 18 11.76 -2.95 -0.20
C SER A 18 11.15 -1.63 -0.67
N LYS A 19 11.94 -0.55 -0.62
CA LYS A 19 11.57 0.75 -1.20
C LYS A 19 11.24 0.66 -2.69
N SER A 20 12.00 -0.12 -3.46
CA SER A 20 11.72 -0.33 -4.89
C SER A 20 10.39 -1.05 -5.11
N THR A 21 10.01 -2.01 -4.25
CA THR A 21 8.71 -2.68 -4.33
C THR A 21 7.58 -1.70 -4.05
N TYR A 22 7.70 -0.90 -3.00
CA TYR A 22 6.68 0.10 -2.66
C TYR A 22 6.52 1.14 -3.79
N ALA A 23 7.63 1.65 -4.33
CA ALA A 23 7.61 2.58 -5.45
C ALA A 23 6.92 2.01 -6.69
N LYS A 24 7.13 0.72 -7.02
CA LYS A 24 6.43 0.05 -8.13
C LYS A 24 4.93 -0.08 -7.92
N LEU A 25 4.46 -0.20 -6.67
CA LEU A 25 3.03 -0.21 -6.36
C LEU A 25 2.42 1.17 -6.64
N GLU A 26 3.08 2.25 -6.20
CA GLU A 26 2.60 3.62 -6.41
C GLU A 26 2.64 4.05 -7.89
N THR A 27 3.54 3.49 -8.69
CA THR A 27 3.68 3.80 -10.13
C THR A 27 3.00 2.81 -11.06
N ASN A 28 2.11 1.94 -10.54
CA ASN A 28 1.38 0.93 -11.32
C ASN A 28 2.28 -0.01 -12.15
N LEU A 29 3.51 -0.25 -11.69
CA LEU A 29 4.44 -1.22 -12.28
C LEU A 29 4.30 -2.62 -11.65
N MET A 30 3.39 -2.77 -10.69
CA MET A 30 3.13 -4.02 -9.99
C MET A 30 1.72 -4.04 -9.39
N ASN A 31 1.06 -5.19 -9.47
CA ASN A 31 -0.19 -5.44 -8.76
C ASN A 31 0.03 -5.55 -7.24
N ILE A 32 -0.86 -4.95 -6.47
CA ILE A 32 -0.85 -5.06 -5.01
C ILE A 32 -1.44 -6.41 -4.55
N ARG A 33 -0.75 -7.09 -3.62
CA ARG A 33 -1.30 -8.27 -2.93
C ARG A 33 -2.26 -7.82 -1.84
N ILE A 34 -3.33 -8.59 -1.62
CA ILE A 34 -4.37 -8.25 -0.63
C ILE A 34 -3.81 -8.01 0.78
N SER A 35 -2.81 -8.79 1.22
CA SER A 35 -2.17 -8.60 2.52
C SER A 35 -1.48 -7.24 2.66
N LYS A 36 -0.88 -6.72 1.59
CA LYS A 36 -0.29 -5.37 1.58
C LYS A 36 -1.38 -4.31 1.61
N LEU A 37 -2.46 -4.50 0.84
CA LEU A 37 -3.58 -3.57 0.81
C LEU A 37 -4.21 -3.40 2.20
N VAL A 38 -4.47 -4.51 2.91
CA VAL A 38 -5.01 -4.49 4.28
C VAL A 38 -4.09 -3.71 5.23
N VAL A 39 -2.78 -3.90 5.14
CA VAL A 39 -1.82 -3.14 5.97
C VAL A 39 -1.88 -1.63 5.65
N LEU A 40 -2.02 -1.25 4.38
CA LEU A 40 -2.14 0.17 4.00
C LEU A 40 -3.43 0.79 4.55
N ILE A 41 -4.56 0.08 4.49
CA ILE A 41 -5.83 0.50 5.08
C ILE A 41 -5.66 0.83 6.57
N ILE A 42 -4.97 -0.04 7.32
CA ILE A 42 -4.66 0.18 8.74
C ILE A 42 -3.75 1.40 8.94
N ILE A 43 -2.69 1.53 8.14
CA ILE A 43 -1.69 2.62 8.26
C ILE A 43 -2.28 3.99 7.97
N PHE A 44 -3.15 4.07 6.97
CA PHE A 44 -3.78 5.31 6.52
C PHE A 44 -5.09 5.60 7.24
N ASN A 45 -5.60 4.66 8.04
CA ASN A 45 -6.87 4.77 8.75
C ASN A 45 -8.02 5.13 7.79
N THR A 46 -8.14 4.35 6.72
CA THR A 46 -9.17 4.51 5.69
C THR A 46 -10.05 3.27 5.63
N GLU A 47 -11.13 3.33 4.87
CA GLU A 47 -11.95 2.15 4.58
C GLU A 47 -11.42 1.41 3.36
N PHE A 48 -11.79 0.13 3.22
CA PHE A 48 -11.42 -0.68 2.06
C PHE A 48 -11.89 -0.02 0.75
N ASN A 49 -13.10 0.53 0.75
CA ASN A 49 -13.71 1.16 -0.42
C ASN A 49 -12.94 2.42 -0.88
N ASP A 50 -12.24 3.11 0.02
CA ASP A 50 -11.49 4.33 -0.33
C ASP A 50 -10.40 4.05 -1.39
N PHE A 51 -9.83 2.84 -1.42
CA PHE A 51 -8.83 2.44 -2.40
C PHE A 51 -9.40 2.19 -3.81
N PHE A 52 -10.72 2.04 -3.94
CA PHE A 52 -11.38 1.65 -5.19
C PHE A 52 -12.36 2.70 -5.71
N LYS A 53 -12.52 3.85 -5.05
CA LYS A 53 -13.46 4.91 -5.44
C LYS A 53 -13.26 5.38 -6.88
N ASP A 54 -12.00 5.45 -7.33
CA ASP A 54 -11.62 5.88 -8.67
C ASP A 54 -11.11 4.71 -9.55
N ALA A 55 -11.33 3.47 -9.10
CA ALA A 55 -10.90 2.30 -9.87
C ALA A 55 -11.70 2.21 -11.17
N ILE A 56 -10.99 2.31 -12.30
CA ILE A 56 -11.57 2.09 -13.62
C ILE A 56 -11.47 0.59 -13.91
N PHE A 57 -12.61 -0.07 -14.06
CA PHE A 57 -12.67 -1.41 -14.64
C PHE A 57 -12.48 -1.26 -16.16
N VAL A 58 -11.25 -1.46 -16.62
CA VAL A 58 -10.90 -1.60 -18.04
C VAL A 58 -10.99 -3.05 -18.45
#